data_AF-A0A948C4Y4-F1
#
_entry.id   AF-A0A948C4Y4-F1
#
_cell.length_a   1.000
_cell.length_b   1.000
_cell.length_c   1.000
_cell.angle_alpha   90.00
_cell.angle_beta   90.00
_cell.angle_gamma   90.00
#
_symmetry.space_group_name_H-M   'P 1'
#
loop_
_entity.id
_entity.type
_entity.pdbx_description
1 polymer ?
#
loop_
_entity_poly.entity_id
_entity_poly.type
_entity_poly.pdbx_seq_one_letter_code
_entity_poly.pdbx_strand_id
1 'polypeptide(L)' 'MPFFCPSCGKKVVNEDIHYYCRNIFCPAQIKEKLIHFVSKHCMDIE' A
#
# COMPACT_ATOMS: atom_id res chain seq x y z
N MET A 1 -0.43 11.43 -13.44
CA MET A 1 -0.64 10.01 -13.10
C MET A 1 0.65 9.23 -13.30
N PRO A 2 1.22 8.56 -12.29
CA PRO A 2 2.40 7.72 -12.52
C PRO A 2 1.98 6.36 -13.10
N PHE A 3 2.66 5.88 -14.16
CA PHE A 3 2.45 4.53 -14.72
C PHE A 3 3.14 3.43 -13.89
N PHE A 4 4.06 3.83 -13.00
CA PHE A 4 4.85 2.95 -12.13
C PHE A 4 4.76 3.43 -10.67
N CYS A 5 4.73 2.49 -9.74
CA CYS A 5 4.66 2.78 -8.31
C CYS A 5 5.96 3.47 -7.87
N PRO A 6 5.90 4.66 -7.22
CA PRO A 6 7.09 5.39 -6.80
C PRO A 6 7.87 4.69 -5.67
N SER A 7 7.25 3.72 -4.99
CA SER A 7 7.87 2.99 -3.88
C SER A 7 8.59 1.70 -4.31
N CYS A 8 8.08 0.99 -5.33
CA CYS A 8 8.65 -0.30 -5.75
C CYS A 8 8.94 -0.42 -7.25
N GLY A 9 8.62 0.61 -8.05
CA GLY A 9 8.84 0.63 -9.49
C GLY A 9 7.92 -0.27 -10.33
N LYS A 10 7.02 -1.06 -9.74
CA LYS A 10 6.10 -1.94 -10.50
C LYS A 10 4.96 -1.16 -11.14
N LYS A 11 4.40 -1.69 -12.24
CA LYS A 11 3.26 -1.10 -12.95
C LYS A 11 2.06 -0.92 -12.00
N VAL A 12 1.43 0.25 -12.04
CA VAL A 12 0.19 0.51 -11.29
C VAL A 12 -1.02 -0.04 -12.03
N VAL A 13 -2.03 -0.45 -11.29
CA VAL A 13 -3.34 -0.84 -11.81
C VAL A 13 -4.30 0.32 -11.60
N ASN A 14 -5.03 0.69 -12.64
CA ASN A 14 -6.09 1.68 -12.54
C ASN A 14 -7.43 0.96 -12.33
N GLU A 15 -8.14 1.34 -11.28
CA GLU A 15 -9.51 0.89 -10.99
C GLU A 15 -10.35 2.16 -10.84
N ASP A 16 -11.09 2.49 -11.90
CA ASP A 16 -11.86 3.71 -12.07
C ASP A 16 -11.03 4.98 -11.80
N ILE A 17 -11.30 5.65 -10.68
CA ILE A 17 -10.70 6.93 -10.30
C ILE A 17 -9.38 6.72 -9.52
N HIS A 18 -9.12 5.48 -9.08
CA HIS A 18 -8.01 5.16 -8.19
C HIS A 18 -6.88 4.40 -8.90
N TYR A 19 -5.67 4.57 -8.38
CA TYR A 19 -4.46 3.88 -8.84
C TYR A 19 -3.89 3.06 -7.69
N TYR A 20 -3.74 1.77 -7.92
CA TYR A 20 -3.31 0.82 -6.91
C TYR A 20 -1.99 0.14 -7.28
N CYS A 21 -1.15 -0.07 -6.28
CA CYS A 21 0.00 -0.96 -6.38
C CYS A 21 -0.40 -2.35 -5.87
N ARG A 22 -0.51 -3.34 -6.76
CA ARG A 22 -0.84 -4.74 -6.40
C ARG A 22 0.38 -5.59 -6.00
N ASN A 23 1.54 -4.98 -5.82
CA ASN A 23 2.73 -5.69 -5.39
C ASN A 23 2.68 -5.96 -3.88
N ILE A 24 2.46 -7.22 -3.48
CA ILE A 24 2.40 -7.62 -2.06
C ILE A 24 3.72 -7.36 -1.32
N PHE A 25 4.84 -7.29 -2.04
CA PHE A 25 6.17 -7.00 -1.51
C PHE A 25 6.55 -5.51 -1.63
N CYS A 26 5.60 -4.61 -1.93
CA CYS A 26 5.88 -3.19 -2.00
C CYS A 26 6.21 -2.65 -0.59
N PRO A 27 7.34 -1.96 -0.38
CA PRO A 27 7.73 -1.51 0.96
C PRO A 27 6.70 -0.54 1.56
N ALA A 28 6.09 0.33 0.75
CA ALA A 28 4.99 1.18 1.22
C ALA A 28 3.76 0.36 1.68
N GLN A 29 3.36 -0.68 0.93
CA GLN A 29 2.21 -1.52 1.29
C GLN A 29 2.48 -2.33 2.56
N ILE A 30 3.70 -2.86 2.74
CA ILE A 30 4.08 -3.59 3.95
C ILE A 30 4.02 -2.65 5.16
N LYS A 31 4.61 -1.46 5.04
CA LYS A 31 4.59 -0.46 6.12
C LYS A 31 3.16 -0.10 6.53
N GLU A 32 2.30 0.24 5.57
CA GLU A 32 0.91 0.61 5.87
C GLU A 32 0.11 -0.56 6.48
N LYS A 33 0.34 -1.80 6.03
CA LYS A 33 -0.29 -2.98 6.64
C LYS A 33 0.14 -3.18 8.09
N LEU A 34 1.42 -2.98 8.41
CA LEU A 34 1.91 -3.05 9.78
C LEU A 34 1.28 -1.96 10.65
N ILE A 35 1.24 -0.72 10.15
CA ILE A 35 0.61 0.42 10.85
C ILE A 35 -0.87 0.15 11.11
N HIS A 36 -1.60 -0.32 10.09
CA HIS A 36 -3.00 -0.67 10.24
C HIS A 36 -3.19 -1.80 11.25
N PHE A 37 -2.36 -2.84 11.19
CA PHE A 37 -2.41 -3.98 12.11
C PHE A 37 -2.25 -3.56 13.57
N VAL A 38 -1.27 -2.70 13.88
CA VAL A 38 -1.04 -2.21 15.26
C VAL A 38 -2.01 -1.11 15.70
N SER A 39 -2.83 -0.56 14.79
CA SER A 39 -3.73 0.56 15.10
C SER A 39 -4.79 0.23 16.16
N LYS A 40 -5.29 1.27 16.83
CA LYS A 40 -6.33 1.21 17.88
C LYS A 40 -7.60 0.43 17.50
N HIS A 41 -7.97 0.45 16.22
CA HIS A 41 -9.16 -0.25 15.72
C HIS A 41 -8.85 -1.67 15.23
N CYS A 42 -7.61 -2.13 15.35
CA CYS A 42 -7.15 -3.47 15.02
C CYS A 42 -6.61 -4.15 16.28
N MET A 43 -5.29 -4.28 16.43
CA MET A 43 -4.70 -4.97 17.58
C MET A 43 -4.47 -4.07 18.79
N ASP A 44 -4.61 -2.74 18.65
CA ASP A 44 -4.42 -1.76 19.73
C ASP A 44 -3.07 -1.91 20.44
N ILE A 45 -1.98 -1.88 19.65
CA ILE A 45 -0.60 -2.02 20.14
C ILE A 45 0.06 -0.64 20.06
N GLU A 46 0.28 -0.01 21.23
CA GLU A 46 1.01 1.25 21.40
C GLU A 46 2.52 1.07 21.57
#